data_AF-A0A7Y2TXJ7-F1
#
_entry.id   AF-A0A7Y2TXJ7-F1
#
_cell.length_a   1.000
_cell.length_b   1.000
_cell.length_c   1.000
_cell.angle_alpha   90.00
_cell.angle_beta   90.00
_cell.angle_gamma   90.00
#
_symmetry.space_group_name_H-M   'P 1'
#
loop_
_entity.id
_entity.type
_entity.pdbx_description
1 polymer ?
#
loop_
_entity_poly.entity_id
_entity_poly.type
_entity_poly.pdbx_seq_one_letter_code
_entity_poly.pdbx_strand_id
1 'polypeptide(L)'
;HEDHGDDHDHGEAHADGHDDAHDHDEDHADEAGHTEFHAEYALNCRNTDALSEITFAYFDAFENARALEVQIVSAAGAQAFEVERDEPTLDLRGMF
;
A
#
# COMPACT_ATOMS: atom_id res chain seq x y z
N HIS A 1 -37.13 -47.74 35.16
CA HIS A 1 -36.41 -48.80 34.44
C HIS A 1 -34.95 -48.41 34.42
N GLU A 2 -34.19 -49.04 35.29
CA GLU A 2 -32.74 -49.14 35.24
C GLU A 2 -32.25 -49.92 34.00
N ASP A 3 -31.03 -49.56 33.58
CA ASP A 3 -29.89 -50.39 33.14
C ASP A 3 -29.89 -51.19 31.80
N HIS A 4 -28.76 -51.03 31.09
CA HIS A 4 -27.95 -51.97 30.28
C HIS A 4 -26.91 -51.09 29.51
N GLY A 5 -25.60 -51.04 29.81
CA GLY A 5 -24.56 -52.09 29.74
C GLY A 5 -24.25 -52.41 28.26
N ASP A 6 -23.04 -52.45 27.68
CA ASP A 6 -21.65 -52.65 28.12
C ASP A 6 -20.71 -52.45 26.89
N ASP A 7 -19.39 -52.45 27.13
CA ASP A 7 -18.22 -52.02 26.35
C ASP A 7 -17.68 -53.02 25.26
N HIS A 8 -16.57 -52.63 24.58
CA HIS A 8 -15.60 -53.38 23.75
C HIS A 8 -15.77 -53.37 22.22
N ASP A 9 -14.96 -52.65 21.41
CA ASP A 9 -13.52 -52.75 21.03
C ASP A 9 -13.19 -53.83 19.98
N HIS A 10 -12.71 -53.38 18.81
CA HIS A 10 -11.54 -53.86 18.03
C HIS A 10 -11.71 -53.61 16.53
N GLY A 11 -10.66 -53.03 15.93
CA GLY A 11 -10.67 -52.43 14.60
C GLY A 11 -10.50 -53.40 13.44
N GLU A 12 -10.69 -52.87 12.23
CA GLU A 12 -10.16 -53.46 11.02
C GLU A 12 -9.80 -52.35 10.02
N ALA A 13 -8.53 -52.33 9.64
CA ALA A 13 -7.96 -51.45 8.65
C ALA A 13 -8.03 -52.13 7.29
N HIS A 14 -8.59 -51.48 6.27
CA HIS A 14 -8.23 -51.76 4.87
C HIS A 14 -8.33 -50.49 4.02
N ALA A 15 -7.16 -50.13 3.49
CA ALA A 15 -6.88 -49.09 2.52
C ALA A 15 -7.31 -49.48 1.09
N ASP A 16 -7.02 -48.56 0.16
CA ASP A 16 -7.13 -48.59 -1.31
C ASP A 16 -8.46 -48.07 -1.89
N GLY A 17 -8.51 -47.01 -2.69
CA GLY A 17 -7.45 -46.18 -3.27
C GLY A 17 -8.02 -45.32 -4.42
N HIS A 18 -7.42 -44.14 -4.64
CA HIS A 18 -7.57 -43.22 -5.79
C HIS A 18 -9.00 -42.66 -6.03
N ASP A 19 -9.27 -41.46 -6.52
CA ASP A 19 -8.59 -40.37 -7.22
C ASP A 19 -9.66 -39.25 -7.09
N ASP A 20 -9.38 -38.02 -6.71
CA ASP A 20 -8.83 -37.02 -7.59
C ASP A 20 -8.57 -35.79 -6.72
N ALA A 21 -7.39 -35.23 -6.92
CA ALA A 21 -7.01 -33.93 -6.42
C ALA A 21 -8.02 -32.88 -6.90
N HIS A 22 -8.82 -32.36 -5.97
CA HIS A 22 -9.25 -30.97 -6.04
C HIS A 22 -8.31 -30.14 -5.19
N ASP A 23 -7.06 -30.16 -5.63
CA ASP A 23 -6.13 -29.06 -5.44
C ASP A 23 -6.76 -27.87 -6.18
N HIS A 24 -7.70 -27.20 -5.50
CA HIS A 24 -8.00 -25.81 -5.81
C HIS A 24 -6.81 -25.01 -5.29
N ASP A 25 -5.69 -25.21 -5.98
CA ASP A 25 -4.68 -24.20 -6.18
C ASP A 25 -5.39 -23.08 -6.96
N GLU A 26 -6.20 -22.32 -6.22
CA GLU A 26 -6.52 -20.96 -6.61
C GLU A 26 -5.24 -20.16 -6.36
N ASP A 27 -4.25 -20.46 -7.20
CA ASP A 27 -3.18 -19.57 -7.67
C ASP A 27 -3.86 -18.34 -8.28
N HIS A 28 -4.53 -17.56 -7.44
CA HIS A 28 -4.67 -16.14 -7.63
C HIS A 28 -3.31 -15.53 -7.32
N ALA A 29 -2.35 -15.87 -8.18
CA ALA A 29 -1.18 -15.08 -8.52
C ALA A 29 -1.63 -13.79 -9.23
N ASP A 30 -2.58 -13.10 -8.63
CA ASP A 30 -2.90 -11.71 -8.87
C ASP A 30 -2.44 -10.97 -7.60
N GLU A 31 -1.14 -11.08 -7.30
CA GLU A 31 -0.46 -9.92 -6.73
C GLU A 31 -0.57 -8.83 -7.80
N ALA A 32 -1.74 -8.21 -7.88
CA ALA A 32 -2.00 -6.98 -8.60
C ALA A 32 -0.96 -6.01 -8.09
N GLY A 33 0.18 -5.96 -8.80
CA GLY A 33 1.36 -5.26 -8.35
C GLY A 33 0.94 -3.85 -8.03
N HIS A 34 0.96 -3.49 -6.75
CA HIS A 34 0.82 -2.11 -6.34
C HIS A 34 1.87 -1.34 -7.14
N THR A 35 1.42 -0.55 -8.12
CA THR A 35 2.30 0.23 -8.97
C THR A 35 2.82 1.38 -8.14
N GLU A 36 3.91 1.14 -7.42
CA GLU A 36 4.70 2.15 -6.76
C GLU A 36 5.71 2.73 -7.75
N PHE A 37 5.89 4.04 -7.71
CA PHE A 37 6.97 4.69 -8.43
C PHE A 37 7.63 5.72 -7.52
N HIS A 38 8.94 5.86 -7.65
CA HIS A 38 9.73 6.85 -6.93
C HIS A 38 10.38 7.81 -7.92
N ALA A 39 10.38 9.09 -7.59
CA ALA A 39 11.04 10.13 -8.36
C ALA A 39 11.85 11.02 -7.42
N GLU A 40 13.10 11.29 -7.78
CA GLU A 40 14.01 12.14 -7.01
C GLU A 40 14.54 13.25 -7.91
N TYR A 41 14.54 14.48 -7.38
CA TYR A 41 15.00 15.66 -8.08
C TYR A 41 16.02 16.41 -7.23
N ALA A 42 17.12 16.85 -7.84
CA ALA A 42 18.13 17.68 -7.21
C ALA A 42 18.24 19.01 -7.96
N LEU A 43 18.01 20.12 -7.25
CA LEU A 43 18.06 21.47 -7.78
C LEU A 43 19.17 22.26 -7.09
N ASN A 44 19.98 22.98 -7.85
CA ASN A 44 20.98 23.89 -7.28
C ASN A 44 20.43 25.32 -7.29
N CYS A 45 20.05 25.80 -6.11
CA CYS A 45 19.53 27.15 -5.93
C CYS A 45 20.65 28.07 -5.42
N ARG A 46 20.86 29.23 -6.08
CA ARG A 46 21.79 30.27 -5.60
C ARG A 46 21.31 30.94 -4.32
N ASN A 47 19.99 31.02 -4.13
CA ASN A 47 19.34 31.57 -2.95
C ASN A 47 18.03 30.81 -2.73
N THR A 48 17.94 30.03 -1.65
CA THR A 48 16.76 29.25 -1.31
C THR A 48 15.63 30.10 -0.71
N ASP A 49 15.96 31.22 -0.06
CA ASP A 49 14.97 32.18 0.46
C ASP A 49 14.12 32.84 -0.64
N ALA A 50 14.56 32.77 -1.89
CA ALA A 50 13.84 33.33 -3.04
C ALA A 50 12.75 32.39 -3.60
N LEU A 51 12.63 31.17 -3.07
CA LEU A 51 11.58 30.24 -3.47
C LEU A 51 10.22 30.77 -3.01
N SER A 52 9.28 30.87 -3.95
CA SER A 52 7.94 31.41 -3.68
C SER A 52 6.87 30.32 -3.62
N GLU A 53 6.90 29.37 -4.54
CA GLU A 53 5.88 28.33 -4.64
C GLU A 53 6.42 27.12 -5.43
N ILE A 54 5.72 25.99 -5.30
CA ILE A 54 5.88 24.81 -6.13
C ILE A 54 4.51 24.34 -6.63
N THR A 55 4.40 24.07 -7.91
CA THR A 55 3.18 23.52 -8.54
C THR A 55 3.40 22.06 -8.92
N PHE A 56 2.42 21.21 -8.59
CA PHE A 56 2.50 19.78 -8.78
C PHE A 56 1.78 19.33 -10.05
N ALA A 57 2.53 19.12 -11.14
CA ALA A 57 2.02 18.52 -12.38
C ALA A 57 1.65 17.02 -12.24
N TYR A 58 1.81 16.45 -11.05
CA TYR A 58 1.47 15.06 -10.72
C TYR A 58 0.02 14.72 -11.07
N PHE A 59 -0.91 15.63 -10.80
CA PHE A 59 -2.34 15.41 -11.07
C PHE A 59 -2.65 15.32 -12.57
N ASP A 60 -1.86 15.94 -13.43
CA ASP A 60 -2.02 15.81 -14.88
C ASP A 60 -1.51 14.46 -15.40
N ALA A 61 -0.45 13.94 -14.78
CA ALA A 61 0.10 12.62 -15.12
C ALA A 61 -0.76 11.46 -14.59
N PHE A 62 -1.42 11.66 -13.45
CA PHE A 62 -2.25 10.65 -12.78
C PHE A 62 -3.67 11.20 -12.57
N GLU A 63 -4.51 11.13 -13.60
CA GLU A 63 -5.84 11.76 -13.64
C GLU A 63 -6.79 11.36 -12.49
N ASN A 64 -6.59 10.18 -11.89
CA ASN A 64 -7.40 9.70 -10.77
C ASN A 64 -6.84 10.11 -9.39
N ALA A 65 -5.63 10.66 -9.31
CA ALA A 65 -5.05 11.12 -8.06
C ALA A 65 -5.79 12.34 -7.52
N ARG A 66 -6.03 12.37 -6.21
CA ARG A 66 -6.83 13.41 -5.54
C ARG A 66 -6.03 14.28 -4.59
N ALA A 67 -5.07 13.68 -3.88
CA ALA A 67 -4.23 14.35 -2.91
C ALA A 67 -2.78 13.86 -3.01
N LEU A 68 -1.88 14.70 -2.54
CA LEU A 68 -0.47 14.40 -2.30
C LEU A 68 -0.12 14.76 -0.85
N GLU A 69 0.48 13.82 -0.13
CA GLU A 69 1.14 14.09 1.14
C GLU A 69 2.56 14.57 0.86
N VAL A 70 2.83 15.84 1.15
CA VAL A 70 4.12 16.49 0.90
C VAL A 70 4.80 16.75 2.23
N GLN A 71 6.08 16.34 2.34
CA GLN A 71 6.92 16.69 3.48
C GLN A 71 8.07 17.60 3.02
N ILE A 72 8.21 18.74 3.68
CA ILE A 72 9.33 19.66 3.50
C ILE A 72 10.25 19.53 4.71
N VAL A 73 11.55 19.37 4.46
CA VAL A 73 12.58 19.33 5.49
C VAL A 73 13.58 20.45 5.21
N SER A 74 13.71 21.39 6.13
CA SER A 74 14.64 22.51 6.05
C SER A 74 15.39 22.71 7.36
N ALA A 75 16.23 23.76 7.43
CA ALA A 75 16.92 24.14 8.65
C ALA A 75 15.97 24.53 9.80
N ALA A 76 14.72 24.94 9.47
CA ALA A 76 13.70 25.27 10.46
C ALA A 76 12.98 24.03 11.03
N GLY A 77 13.13 22.87 10.39
CA GLY A 77 12.51 21.60 10.79
C GLY A 77 11.78 20.90 9.65
N ALA A 78 10.97 19.90 10.01
CA ALA A 78 10.12 19.16 9.08
C ALA A 78 8.66 19.64 9.20
N GLN A 79 8.00 19.82 8.06
CA GLN A 79 6.60 20.22 7.94
C GLN A 79 5.89 19.31 6.94
N ALA A 80 4.64 18.98 7.21
CA ALA A 80 3.80 18.16 6.33
C ALA A 80 2.61 18.97 5.80
N PHE A 81 2.25 18.72 4.56
CA PHE A 81 1.17 19.40 3.83
C PHE A 81 0.37 18.35 3.05
N GLU A 82 -0.93 18.57 2.94
CA GLU A 82 -1.77 17.87 1.98
C GLU A 82 -2.03 18.84 0.83
N VAL A 83 -1.72 18.42 -0.40
CA VAL A 83 -1.97 19.19 -1.61
C VAL A 83 -3.08 18.48 -2.38
N GLU A 84 -4.20 19.16 -2.61
CA GLU A 84 -5.34 18.63 -3.35
C GLU A 84 -5.23 18.94 -4.85
N ARG A 85 -5.92 18.16 -5.69
CA ARG A 85 -5.92 18.36 -7.15
C ARG A 85 -6.43 19.74 -7.56
N ASP A 86 -7.44 20.27 -6.88
CA ASP A 86 -8.05 21.57 -7.21
C ASP A 86 -7.21 22.77 -6.75
N GLU A 87 -6.27 22.54 -5.82
CA GLU A 87 -5.28 23.53 -5.38
C GLU A 87 -3.86 22.93 -5.43
N PRO A 88 -3.31 22.63 -6.63
CA PRO A 88 -2.10 21.83 -6.80
C PRO A 88 -0.82 22.65 -6.62
N THR A 89 -0.85 23.72 -5.81
CA THR A 89 0.27 24.65 -5.60
C THR A 89 0.50 24.84 -4.11
N LEU A 90 1.76 24.76 -3.69
CA LEU A 90 2.18 24.99 -2.32
C LEU A 90 3.06 26.25 -2.25
N ASP A 91 2.70 27.20 -1.39
CA ASP A 91 3.52 28.39 -1.08
C ASP A 91 4.75 27.97 -0.26
N LEU A 92 5.93 28.44 -0.65
CA LEU A 92 7.21 28.10 -0.04
C LEU A 92 7.87 29.29 0.69
N ARG A 93 7.24 30.46 0.70
CA ARG A 93 7.85 31.68 1.25
C ARG A 93 8.11 31.52 2.75
N GLY A 94 9.37 31.75 3.13
CA GLY A 94 9.81 31.67 4.53
C GLY A 94 9.97 30.25 5.07
N MET A 95 10.00 29.23 4.20
CA MET A 95 10.19 27.82 4.60
C MET A 95 11.66 27.36 4.56
N PHE A 96 12.53 28.09 3.88
CA PHE A 96 13.96 27.75 3.69
C PHE A 96 14.88 28.83 4.25
#